data_AF-A0A6D2HKG7-F1
#
_entry.id   AF-A0A6D2HKG7-F1
#
_cell.length_a   1.000
_cell.length_b   1.000
_cell.length_c   1.000
_cell.angle_alpha   90.00
_cell.angle_beta   90.00
_cell.angle_gamma   90.00
#
_symmetry.space_group_name_H-M   'P 1'
#
loop_
_entity.id
_entity.type
_entity.pdbx_description
1 polymer ?
#
loop_
_entity_poly.entity_id
_entity_poly.type
_entity_poly.pdbx_seq_one_letter_code
_entity_poly.pdbx_strand_id
1 'polypeptide(L)'
;MKSSRGEDPLLDLVVATLFLFFVVITLVSNVFDYVNHECLDYLRELIRKTKTLTEKPFGIGVVLAFPHELNIKTILEEKVAVLQLYWGQCSKELVDDAHRAGVKVVPQVGNVEEARKAVAVGVDAIIVQGHEAGGHVIGKDALFSLLPRVVDVVGERDIPVIAAGGIVDARGYVAALSLGAQAVCLGTRFR
;
A
#
# COMPACT_ATOMS: atom_id res chain seq x y z
N MET A 1 32.86 -1.47 -16.85
CA MET A 1 31.63 -1.03 -17.54
C MET A 1 30.68 -0.50 -16.47
N LYS A 2 30.54 0.83 -16.34
CA LYS A 2 29.67 1.45 -15.33
C LYS A 2 28.22 1.17 -15.71
N SER A 3 27.51 0.39 -14.91
CA SER A 3 26.05 0.22 -15.00
C SER A 3 25.42 1.42 -14.29
N SER A 4 24.87 2.34 -15.06
CA SER A 4 23.97 3.39 -14.58
C SER A 4 22.63 2.75 -14.20
N ARG A 5 22.51 2.26 -12.96
CA ARG A 5 21.18 2.08 -12.36
C ARG A 5 20.72 3.48 -11.97
N GLY A 6 19.74 4.00 -12.70
CA GLY A 6 18.99 5.17 -12.26
C GLY A 6 18.35 4.85 -10.90
N GLU A 7 18.29 5.86 -10.04
CA GLU A 7 17.58 5.83 -8.77
C GLU A 7 16.11 5.48 -9.05
N ASP A 8 15.69 4.26 -8.70
CA ASP A 8 14.28 3.86 -8.78
C ASP A 8 13.61 4.25 -7.45
N PRO A 9 12.69 5.22 -7.44
CA PRO A 9 12.02 5.66 -6.23
C PRO A 9 11.27 4.54 -5.50
N LEU A 10 10.87 3.47 -6.20
CA LEU A 10 10.28 2.29 -5.58
C LEU A 10 11.31 1.47 -4.81
N LEU A 11 12.53 1.30 -5.35
CA LEU A 11 13.62 0.65 -4.63
C LEU A 11 14.05 1.47 -3.42
N ASP A 12 14.09 2.79 -3.49
CA ASP A 12 14.38 3.63 -2.32
C ASP A 12 13.24 3.60 -1.29
N LEU A 13 11.99 3.44 -1.74
CA LEU A 13 10.82 3.25 -0.87
C LEU A 13 10.77 1.84 -0.23
N VAL A 14 11.31 0.83 -0.91
CA VAL A 14 11.33 -0.59 -0.50
C VAL A 14 12.55 -0.92 0.37
N VAL A 15 13.73 -0.35 0.05
CA VAL A 15 15.01 -0.58 0.76
C VAL A 15 15.13 0.28 2.01
N ALA A 16 14.53 1.46 2.05
CA ALA A 16 14.25 2.12 3.31
C ALA A 16 13.12 1.34 3.99
N THR A 17 13.42 0.66 5.10
CA THR A 17 12.44 0.23 6.10
C THR A 17 11.28 1.22 6.09
N LEU A 18 10.10 0.84 5.56
CA LEU A 18 9.03 1.76 5.16
C LEU A 18 8.70 2.70 6.33
N PHE A 19 9.40 3.83 6.41
CA PHE A 19 8.94 5.06 7.01
C PHE A 19 7.99 5.68 5.97
N LEU A 20 7.00 4.91 5.52
CA LEU A 20 5.74 5.53 5.17
C LEU A 20 5.31 6.14 6.50
N PHE A 21 5.47 7.46 6.63
CA PHE A 21 4.56 8.21 7.46
C PHE A 21 3.20 7.86 6.88
N PHE A 22 2.59 6.82 7.45
CA PHE A 22 1.19 6.55 7.35
C PHE A 22 0.54 7.72 8.02
N VAL A 23 0.34 8.74 7.21
CA VAL A 23 -0.82 9.58 7.32
C VAL A 23 -2.01 8.70 6.90
N VAL A 24 -2.25 7.61 7.65
CA VAL A 24 -3.61 7.32 8.09
C VAL A 24 -3.91 8.48 9.01
N ILE A 25 -4.16 9.66 8.42
CA ILE A 25 -5.17 10.52 9.02
C ILE A 25 -6.36 9.61 9.08
N THR A 26 -6.64 9.10 10.28
CA THR A 26 -7.91 9.28 10.97
C THR A 26 -9.12 9.43 10.05
N LEU A 27 -9.21 8.64 8.99
CA LEU A 27 -10.44 8.34 8.29
C LEU A 27 -11.11 7.15 8.98
N VAL A 28 -10.39 6.42 9.84
CA VAL A 28 -10.94 5.28 10.60
C VAL A 28 -11.65 5.71 11.90
N SER A 29 -11.39 6.90 12.43
CA SER A 29 -12.04 7.37 13.67
C SER A 29 -13.29 8.24 13.43
N ASN A 30 -13.59 8.59 12.18
CA ASN A 30 -14.82 9.30 11.78
C ASN A 30 -15.67 8.52 10.76
N VAL A 31 -15.47 7.19 10.62
CA VAL A 31 -16.12 6.28 9.62
C VAL A 31 -17.65 6.26 9.68
N PHE A 32 -18.30 6.97 10.61
CA PHE A 32 -19.75 6.99 10.69
C PHE A 32 -20.43 8.20 10.04
N ASP A 33 -19.72 9.24 9.64
CA ASP A 33 -20.35 10.40 8.98
C ASP A 33 -19.54 10.87 7.77
N TYR A 34 -20.24 11.50 6.82
CA TYR A 34 -19.73 12.28 5.68
C TYR A 34 -19.62 11.58 4.32
N VAL A 35 -20.79 11.18 3.82
CA VAL A 35 -21.13 11.30 2.40
C VAL A 35 -21.43 12.79 2.10
N ASN A 36 -20.42 13.67 1.98
CA ASN A 36 -20.62 15.08 1.55
C ASN A 36 -19.32 15.77 1.06
N HIS A 37 -19.48 16.77 0.19
CA HIS A 37 -18.42 17.55 -0.47
C HIS A 37 -17.34 18.14 0.46
N GLU A 38 -17.66 18.40 1.73
CA GLU A 38 -16.72 18.94 2.74
C GLU A 38 -15.52 18.00 3.02
N CYS A 39 -15.65 16.70 2.70
CA CYS A 39 -14.59 15.71 2.91
C CYS A 39 -13.41 15.85 1.92
N LEU A 40 -13.66 16.36 0.70
CA LEU A 40 -12.64 16.42 -0.35
C LEU A 40 -11.65 17.57 -0.16
N ASP A 41 -12.15 18.74 0.25
CA ASP A 41 -11.28 19.87 0.56
C ASP A 41 -10.41 19.57 1.78
N TYR A 42 -10.97 18.85 2.76
CA TYR A 42 -10.22 18.36 3.90
C TYR A 42 -9.10 17.39 3.48
N LEU A 43 -9.39 16.37 2.66
CA LEU A 43 -8.37 15.47 2.13
C LEU A 43 -7.26 16.24 1.41
N ARG A 44 -7.62 17.17 0.53
CA ARG A 44 -6.67 17.99 -0.22
C ARG A 44 -5.80 18.86 0.70
N GLU A 45 -6.40 19.49 1.72
CA GLU A 45 -5.66 20.27 2.73
C GLU A 45 -4.61 19.41 3.42
N LEU A 46 -4.97 18.20 3.83
CA LEU A 46 -4.09 17.28 4.53
C LEU A 46 -2.93 16.80 3.66
N ILE A 47 -3.19 16.54 2.37
CA ILE A 47 -2.14 16.21 1.40
C ILE A 47 -1.14 17.37 1.30
N ARG A 48 -1.65 18.59 1.13
CA ARG A 48 -0.81 19.79 0.99
C ARG A 48 -0.02 20.08 2.26
N LYS A 49 -0.64 19.94 3.42
CA LYS A 49 0.04 20.04 4.72
C LYS A 49 1.13 18.98 4.87
N THR A 50 0.89 17.74 4.43
CA THR A 50 1.92 16.70 4.45
C THR A 50 3.11 17.06 3.56
N LYS A 51 2.85 17.61 2.36
CA LYS A 51 3.91 18.13 1.46
C LYS A 51 4.74 19.26 2.09
N THR A 52 4.20 20.05 3.02
CA THR A 52 5.00 21.07 3.72
C THR A 52 5.85 20.51 4.85
N LEU A 53 5.58 19.28 5.30
CA LEU A 53 6.33 18.62 6.38
C LEU A 53 7.47 17.75 5.87
N THR A 54 7.47 17.37 4.59
CA THR A 54 8.48 16.48 4.01
C THR A 54 8.57 16.62 2.50
N GLU A 55 9.80 16.57 1.98
CA GLU A 55 10.09 16.41 0.54
C GLU A 55 10.14 14.93 0.11
N LYS A 56 10.12 14.00 1.08
CA LYS A 56 10.13 12.55 0.81
C LYS A 56 8.78 12.07 0.28
N PRO A 57 8.76 11.04 -0.60
CA PRO A 57 7.52 10.41 -1.05
C PRO A 57 6.63 9.94 0.09
N PHE A 58 5.33 10.12 -0.05
CA PHE A 58 4.32 9.57 0.85
C PHE A 58 3.13 9.00 0.07
N GLY A 59 2.43 8.05 0.69
CA GLY A 59 1.27 7.39 0.12
C GLY A 59 -0.02 7.67 0.89
N ILE A 60 -1.14 7.33 0.28
CA ILE A 60 -2.48 7.45 0.86
C ILE A 60 -3.22 6.13 0.72
N GLY A 61 -3.84 5.71 1.81
CA GLY A 61 -4.66 4.52 1.89
C GLY A 61 -6.13 4.76 1.63
N VAL A 62 -6.76 3.95 0.77
CA VAL A 62 -8.20 4.01 0.47
C VAL A 62 -8.84 2.64 0.65
N VAL A 63 -9.94 2.60 1.40
CA VAL A 63 -10.74 1.38 1.60
C VAL A 63 -11.84 1.36 0.54
N LEU A 64 -11.72 0.45 -0.42
CA LEU A 64 -12.58 0.36 -1.60
C LEU A 64 -14.01 -0.14 -1.30
N ALA A 65 -14.23 -0.73 -0.12
CA ALA A 65 -15.55 -1.17 0.35
C ALA A 65 -16.53 -0.01 0.62
N PHE A 66 -16.03 1.24 0.61
CA PHE A 66 -16.82 2.46 0.81
C PHE A 66 -16.73 3.37 -0.42
N PRO A 67 -17.65 4.35 -0.59
CA PRO A 67 -17.56 5.34 -1.68
C PRO A 67 -16.20 6.03 -1.68
N HIS A 68 -15.51 6.01 -2.82
CA HIS A 68 -14.09 6.35 -2.88
C HIS A 68 -13.69 7.13 -4.14
N GLU A 69 -14.57 7.22 -5.13
CA GLU A 69 -14.28 7.72 -6.48
C GLU A 69 -13.75 9.15 -6.44
N LEU A 70 -14.39 10.03 -5.65
CA LEU A 70 -13.97 11.42 -5.50
C LEU A 70 -12.65 11.56 -4.72
N ASN A 71 -12.42 10.68 -3.73
CA ASN A 71 -11.17 10.66 -2.97
C ASN A 71 -10.01 10.24 -3.86
N ILE A 72 -10.17 9.16 -4.62
CA ILE A 72 -9.16 8.68 -5.57
C ILE A 72 -8.87 9.74 -6.61
N LYS A 73 -9.91 10.37 -7.20
CA LYS A 73 -9.70 11.48 -8.13
C LYS A 73 -8.83 12.59 -7.54
N THR A 74 -9.12 13.02 -6.31
CA THR A 74 -8.35 14.06 -5.62
C THR A 74 -6.90 13.63 -5.36
N ILE A 75 -6.69 12.36 -4.97
CA ILE A 75 -5.36 11.78 -4.74
C ILE A 75 -4.53 11.77 -6.04
N LEU A 76 -5.15 11.40 -7.16
CA LEU A 76 -4.50 11.39 -8.47
C LEU A 76 -4.18 12.80 -8.97
N GLU A 77 -5.10 13.77 -8.79
CA GLU A 77 -4.88 15.18 -9.11
C GLU A 77 -3.70 15.77 -8.32
N GLU A 78 -3.59 15.43 -7.03
CA GLU A 78 -2.49 15.88 -6.16
C GLU A 78 -1.19 15.08 -6.36
N LYS A 79 -1.20 14.02 -7.19
CA LYS A 79 -0.02 13.23 -7.60
C LYS A 79 0.84 12.74 -6.43
N VAL A 80 0.21 12.11 -5.45
CA VAL A 80 0.95 11.44 -4.37
C VAL A 80 1.78 10.27 -4.93
N ALA A 81 2.79 9.83 -4.19
CA ALA A 81 3.67 8.77 -4.71
C ALA A 81 2.96 7.42 -4.81
N VAL A 82 2.14 7.08 -3.80
CA VAL A 82 1.50 5.76 -3.69
C VAL A 82 0.02 5.89 -3.33
N LEU A 83 -0.83 5.17 -4.06
CA LEU A 83 -2.20 4.85 -3.70
C LEU A 83 -2.24 3.40 -3.17
N GLN A 84 -2.43 3.26 -1.86
CA GLN A 84 -2.62 1.96 -1.23
C GLN A 84 -4.12 1.62 -1.20
N LEU A 85 -4.46 0.40 -1.62
CA LEU A 85 -5.85 -0.06 -1.70
C LEU A 85 -6.12 -1.15 -0.67
N TYR A 86 -7.24 -1.01 0.05
CA TYR A 86 -7.73 -2.01 0.99
C TYR A 86 -9.12 -2.49 0.59
N TRP A 87 -9.44 -3.74 0.91
CA TRP A 87 -10.81 -4.25 0.98
C TRP A 87 -11.65 -3.95 -0.26
N GLY A 88 -11.19 -4.41 -1.41
CA GLY A 88 -11.94 -4.36 -2.65
C GLY A 88 -11.09 -4.81 -3.82
N GLN A 89 -11.73 -4.91 -4.99
CA GLN A 89 -11.05 -5.34 -6.18
C GLN A 89 -10.28 -4.17 -6.81
N CYS A 90 -8.96 -4.32 -6.91
CA CYS A 90 -8.13 -3.44 -7.73
C CYS A 90 -8.47 -3.71 -9.21
N SER A 91 -9.12 -2.76 -9.87
CA SER A 91 -9.50 -2.89 -11.28
C SER A 91 -8.37 -2.41 -12.21
N LYS A 92 -8.38 -2.89 -13.45
CA LYS A 92 -7.38 -2.49 -14.45
C LYS A 92 -7.50 -1.00 -14.78
N GLU A 93 -8.73 -0.50 -14.85
CA GLU A 93 -9.04 0.90 -15.13
C GLU A 93 -8.43 1.81 -14.06
N LEU A 94 -8.57 1.43 -12.78
CA LEU A 94 -8.01 2.20 -11.66
C LEU A 94 -6.48 2.25 -11.71
N VAL A 95 -5.84 1.11 -12.01
CA VAL A 95 -4.38 1.04 -12.18
C VAL A 95 -3.94 1.94 -13.32
N ASP A 96 -4.61 1.87 -14.47
CA ASP A 96 -4.28 2.69 -15.63
C ASP A 96 -4.46 4.18 -15.37
N ASP A 97 -5.53 4.57 -14.67
CA ASP A 97 -5.80 5.95 -14.29
C ASP A 97 -4.72 6.49 -13.35
N ALA A 98 -4.33 5.69 -12.35
CA ALA A 98 -3.27 6.05 -11.41
C ALA A 98 -1.91 6.17 -12.11
N HIS A 99 -1.56 5.23 -12.99
CA HIS A 99 -0.33 5.27 -13.78
C HIS A 99 -0.27 6.49 -14.69
N ARG A 100 -1.38 6.87 -15.34
CA ARG A 100 -1.45 8.11 -16.14
C ARG A 100 -1.24 9.37 -15.31
N ALA A 101 -1.65 9.35 -14.03
CA ALA A 101 -1.39 10.45 -13.09
C ALA A 101 0.03 10.43 -12.49
N GLY A 102 0.81 9.37 -12.74
CA GLY A 102 2.14 9.16 -12.15
C GLY A 102 2.11 8.62 -10.72
N VAL A 103 0.99 8.02 -10.30
CA VAL A 103 0.77 7.46 -8.97
C VAL A 103 0.93 5.94 -9.00
N LYS A 104 1.70 5.39 -8.06
CA LYS A 104 1.92 3.95 -7.93
C LYS A 104 0.77 3.29 -7.17
N VAL A 105 0.35 2.09 -7.59
CA VAL A 105 -0.77 1.36 -6.96
C VAL A 105 -0.27 0.16 -6.20
N VAL A 106 -0.63 0.08 -4.92
CA VAL A 106 -0.18 -0.98 -4.00
C VAL A 106 -1.39 -1.57 -3.26
N PRO A 107 -2.05 -2.62 -3.80
CA PRO A 107 -3.14 -3.27 -3.08
C PRO A 107 -2.63 -4.11 -1.90
N GLN A 108 -3.46 -4.18 -0.88
CA GLN A 108 -3.34 -5.15 0.19
C GLN A 108 -4.16 -6.40 -0.12
N VAL A 109 -3.53 -7.57 -0.03
CA VAL A 109 -4.15 -8.88 -0.28
C VAL A 109 -4.08 -9.76 0.97
N GLY A 110 -5.14 -10.53 1.20
CA GLY A 110 -5.26 -11.46 2.33
C GLY A 110 -5.32 -12.94 1.91
N ASN A 111 -5.19 -13.23 0.62
CA ASN A 111 -5.12 -14.57 0.07
C ASN A 111 -4.44 -14.61 -1.32
N VAL A 112 -4.15 -15.83 -1.79
CA VAL A 112 -3.46 -16.09 -3.06
C VAL A 112 -4.26 -15.64 -4.28
N GLU A 113 -5.60 -15.73 -4.24
CA GLU A 113 -6.45 -15.36 -5.38
C GLU A 113 -6.47 -13.84 -5.60
N GLU A 114 -6.54 -13.07 -4.52
CA GLU A 114 -6.38 -11.61 -4.56
C GLU A 114 -5.02 -11.20 -5.10
N ALA A 115 -3.95 -11.90 -4.71
CA ALA A 115 -2.61 -11.67 -5.27
C ALA A 115 -2.57 -11.92 -6.79
N ARG A 116 -3.18 -13.01 -7.28
CA ARG A 116 -3.26 -13.30 -8.72
C ARG A 116 -3.98 -12.19 -9.48
N LYS A 117 -5.09 -11.69 -8.93
CA LYS A 117 -5.84 -10.57 -9.52
C LYS A 117 -5.03 -9.29 -9.56
N ALA A 118 -4.36 -8.94 -8.46
CA ALA A 118 -3.48 -7.77 -8.39
C ALA A 118 -2.36 -7.84 -9.43
N VAL A 119 -1.67 -8.99 -9.50
CA VAL A 119 -0.62 -9.24 -10.50
C VAL A 119 -1.16 -9.13 -11.94
N ALA A 120 -2.37 -9.61 -12.20
CA ALA A 120 -2.98 -9.58 -13.54
C ALA A 120 -3.32 -8.16 -14.02
N VAL A 121 -3.62 -7.23 -13.11
CA VAL A 121 -3.94 -5.84 -13.46
C VAL A 121 -2.71 -4.92 -13.53
N GLY A 122 -1.52 -5.42 -13.19
CA GLY A 122 -0.25 -4.69 -13.37
C GLY A 122 0.07 -3.70 -12.26
N VAL A 123 -0.21 -4.05 -11.00
CA VAL A 123 0.13 -3.21 -9.84
C VAL A 123 1.64 -3.05 -9.63
N ASP A 124 2.05 -2.01 -8.89
CA ASP A 124 3.46 -1.67 -8.70
C ASP A 124 4.11 -2.39 -7.51
N ALA A 125 3.32 -2.81 -6.52
CA ALA A 125 3.75 -3.68 -5.42
C ALA A 125 2.53 -4.34 -4.78
N ILE A 126 2.72 -5.36 -3.94
CA ILE A 126 1.64 -6.05 -3.22
C ILE A 126 1.96 -6.10 -1.73
N ILE A 127 1.01 -5.67 -0.89
CA ILE A 127 1.10 -5.87 0.56
C ILE A 127 0.35 -7.15 0.92
N VAL A 128 1.05 -8.12 1.49
CA VAL A 128 0.47 -9.36 2.02
C VAL A 128 0.15 -9.16 3.49
N GLN A 129 -1.14 -9.16 3.82
CA GLN A 129 -1.61 -9.00 5.19
C GLN A 129 -1.97 -10.36 5.80
N GLY A 130 -1.28 -10.74 6.87
CA GLY A 130 -1.67 -11.86 7.71
C GLY A 130 -2.80 -11.50 8.70
N HIS A 131 -3.51 -12.53 9.18
CA HIS A 131 -4.62 -12.35 10.14
C HIS A 131 -4.19 -11.69 11.47
N GLU A 132 -2.89 -11.69 11.79
CA GLU A 132 -2.28 -11.08 12.96
C GLU A 132 -2.22 -9.54 12.89
N ALA A 133 -2.54 -8.95 11.73
CA ALA A 133 -2.58 -7.50 11.58
C ALA A 133 -3.65 -6.85 12.47
N GLY A 134 -3.38 -5.64 12.96
CA GLY A 134 -4.38 -4.86 13.68
C GLY A 134 -5.36 -4.18 12.71
N GLY A 135 -6.55 -3.85 13.21
CA GLY A 135 -7.56 -3.09 12.46
C GLY A 135 -8.39 -3.99 11.54
N HIS A 136 -8.56 -3.53 10.31
CA HIS A 136 -9.44 -4.13 9.32
C HIS A 136 -8.73 -5.27 8.57
N VAL A 137 -9.02 -6.51 8.96
CA VAL A 137 -8.45 -7.74 8.41
C VAL A 137 -9.55 -8.64 7.82
N ILE A 138 -9.43 -8.99 6.54
CA ILE A 138 -10.33 -9.95 5.86
C ILE A 138 -9.65 -11.32 5.68
N GLY A 139 -8.33 -11.32 5.47
CA GLY A 139 -7.54 -12.54 5.31
C GLY A 139 -7.63 -13.43 6.54
N LYS A 140 -7.69 -14.75 6.31
CA LYS A 140 -7.76 -15.75 7.38
C LYS A 140 -6.42 -16.45 7.64
N ASP A 141 -5.50 -16.37 6.68
CA ASP A 141 -4.21 -17.04 6.75
C ASP A 141 -3.22 -16.22 7.61
N ALA A 142 -2.33 -16.92 8.30
CA ALA A 142 -1.17 -16.34 8.98
C ALA A 142 -0.19 -15.72 7.99
N LEU A 143 0.45 -14.60 8.35
CA LEU A 143 1.36 -13.90 7.44
C LEU A 143 2.42 -14.85 6.88
N PHE A 144 3.11 -15.59 7.74
CA PHE A 144 4.24 -16.42 7.31
C PHE A 144 3.83 -17.72 6.60
N SER A 145 2.56 -18.13 6.64
CA SER A 145 2.07 -19.21 5.77
C SER A 145 1.57 -18.70 4.42
N LEU A 146 1.03 -17.48 4.38
CA LEU A 146 0.54 -16.85 3.15
C LEU A 146 1.67 -16.28 2.28
N LEU A 147 2.64 -15.62 2.91
CA LEU A 147 3.70 -14.86 2.25
C LEU A 147 4.43 -15.63 1.14
N PRO A 148 5.04 -16.81 1.39
CA PRO A 148 5.77 -17.53 0.33
C PRO A 148 4.85 -17.91 -0.85
N ARG A 149 3.58 -18.24 -0.58
CA ARG A 149 2.61 -18.59 -1.63
C ARG A 149 2.26 -17.39 -2.52
N VAL A 150 2.26 -16.18 -1.96
CA VAL A 150 2.07 -14.96 -2.75
C VAL A 150 3.34 -14.62 -3.55
N VAL A 151 4.52 -14.82 -2.97
CA VAL A 151 5.80 -14.67 -3.68
C VAL A 151 5.84 -15.60 -4.90
N ASP A 152 5.40 -16.85 -4.75
CA ASP A 152 5.30 -17.82 -5.86
C ASP A 152 4.32 -17.36 -6.97
N VAL A 153 3.24 -16.66 -6.59
CA VAL A 153 2.28 -16.10 -7.57
C VAL A 153 2.87 -14.95 -8.37
N VAL A 154 3.65 -14.09 -7.70
CA VAL A 154 4.36 -13.00 -8.37
C VAL A 154 5.42 -13.58 -9.32
N GLY A 155 6.15 -14.61 -8.89
CA GLY A 155 7.18 -15.28 -9.68
C GLY A 155 8.30 -14.31 -10.06
N GLU A 156 8.72 -14.36 -11.33
CA GLU A 156 9.82 -13.53 -11.86
C GLU A 156 9.40 -12.10 -12.26
N ARG A 157 8.16 -11.71 -11.98
CA ARG A 157 7.67 -10.36 -12.28
C ARG A 157 8.32 -9.36 -11.32
N ASP A 158 8.61 -8.17 -11.84
CA ASP A 158 9.20 -7.08 -11.06
C ASP A 158 8.14 -6.36 -10.21
N ILE A 159 7.45 -7.11 -9.34
CA ILE A 159 6.42 -6.62 -8.42
C ILE A 159 6.88 -6.94 -6.99
N PRO A 160 7.40 -5.95 -6.23
CA PRO A 160 7.81 -6.16 -4.85
C PRO A 160 6.65 -6.63 -3.96
N VAL A 161 6.96 -7.58 -3.07
CA VAL A 161 6.05 -8.12 -2.05
C VAL A 161 6.43 -7.54 -0.69
N ILE A 162 5.44 -6.99 0.01
CA ILE A 162 5.60 -6.31 1.29
C ILE A 162 4.82 -7.09 2.36
N ALA A 163 5.48 -7.50 3.44
CA ALA A 163 4.84 -8.29 4.49
C ALA A 163 4.19 -7.42 5.58
N ALA A 164 2.95 -7.70 5.96
CA ALA A 164 2.21 -6.94 6.97
C ALA A 164 1.46 -7.84 7.97
N GLY A 165 1.54 -7.52 9.26
CA GLY A 165 0.85 -8.24 10.34
C GLY A 165 1.81 -8.97 11.28
N GLY A 166 1.63 -8.81 12.60
CA GLY A 166 2.44 -9.49 13.62
C GLY A 166 3.94 -9.10 13.71
N ILE A 167 4.48 -8.33 12.76
CA ILE A 167 5.90 -7.89 12.77
C ILE A 167 6.06 -6.67 13.68
N VAL A 168 6.93 -6.78 14.69
CA VAL A 168 7.18 -5.72 15.68
C VAL A 168 8.65 -5.42 15.92
N ASP A 169 9.55 -6.33 15.55
CA ASP A 169 10.99 -6.21 15.76
C ASP A 169 11.79 -6.87 14.62
N ALA A 170 13.12 -6.85 14.76
CA ALA A 170 14.05 -7.37 13.77
C ALA A 170 13.85 -8.86 13.45
N ARG A 171 13.32 -9.68 14.37
CA ARG A 171 13.11 -11.12 14.13
C ARG A 171 12.01 -11.33 13.10
N GLY A 172 10.90 -10.62 13.27
CA GLY A 172 9.80 -10.64 12.30
C GLY A 172 10.22 -10.06 10.95
N TYR A 173 11.04 -9.01 10.95
CA TYR A 173 11.60 -8.44 9.73
C TYR A 173 12.47 -9.44 8.97
N VAL A 174 13.44 -10.07 9.64
CA VAL A 174 14.33 -11.07 9.02
C VAL A 174 13.54 -12.28 8.53
N ALA A 175 12.53 -12.74 9.28
CA ALA A 175 11.66 -13.84 8.86
C ALA A 175 10.88 -13.49 7.58
N ALA A 176 10.30 -12.29 7.50
CA ALA A 176 9.59 -11.82 6.30
C ALA A 176 10.51 -11.79 5.06
N LEU A 177 11.71 -11.21 5.19
CA LEU A 177 12.67 -11.18 4.09
C LEU A 177 13.12 -12.58 3.67
N SER A 178 13.34 -13.47 4.64
CA SER A 178 13.73 -14.86 4.37
C SER A 178 12.65 -15.65 3.63
N LEU A 179 11.39 -15.23 3.74
CA LEU A 179 10.25 -15.82 3.04
C LEU A 179 9.92 -15.12 1.71
N GLY A 180 10.80 -14.22 1.24
CA GLY A 180 10.73 -13.61 -0.09
C GLY A 180 10.07 -12.24 -0.15
N ALA A 181 9.72 -11.63 0.98
CA ALA A 181 9.33 -10.22 0.99
C ALA A 181 10.55 -9.32 0.72
N GLN A 182 10.32 -8.17 0.09
CA GLN A 182 11.32 -7.13 -0.13
C GLN A 182 11.21 -5.99 0.90
N ALA A 183 10.07 -5.87 1.59
CA ALA A 183 9.88 -4.91 2.67
C ALA A 183 8.84 -5.39 3.70
N VAL A 184 8.65 -4.61 4.77
CA VAL A 184 7.61 -4.83 5.77
C VAL A 184 6.76 -3.58 5.97
N CYS A 185 5.48 -3.75 6.25
CA CYS A 185 4.54 -2.68 6.60
C CYS A 185 4.14 -2.81 8.07
N LEU A 186 4.43 -1.79 8.88
CA LEU A 186 4.27 -1.81 10.33
C LEU A 186 3.16 -0.83 10.75
N GLY A 187 2.15 -1.34 11.46
CA GLY A 187 1.07 -0.52 12.03
C GLY A 187 1.22 -0.35 13.55
N THR A 188 0.87 -1.38 14.32
CA THR A 188 0.84 -1.38 15.80
C THR A 188 2.12 -0.86 16.45
N ARG A 189 3.28 -1.03 15.82
CA ARG A 189 4.57 -0.55 16.34
C ARG A 189 4.70 0.98 16.41
N PHE A 190 3.99 1.71 15.55
CA PHE A 190 4.06 3.16 15.38
C PHE A 190 2.84 3.92 15.92
N ARG A 191 1.99 3.25 16.72
CA ARG A 191 0.91 3.91 17.45
C ARG A 191 1.40 4.69 18.65
#